data_AF-A0A4Q2YAP2-F1
#
_entry.id   AF-A0A4Q2YAP2-F1
#
_cell.length_a   1.000
_cell.length_b   1.000
_cell.length_c   1.000
_cell.angle_alpha   90.00
_cell.angle_beta   90.00
_cell.angle_gamma   90.00
#
_symmetry.space_group_name_H-M   'P 1'
#
loop_
_entity.id
_entity.type
_entity.pdbx_description
1 polymer ?
#
loop_
_entity_poly.entity_id
_entity_poly.type
_entity_poly.pdbx_seq_one_letter_code
_entity_poly.pdbx_strand_id
1 'polypeptide(L)'
;MKLLFLFPMLAAGAMAQDGRVAVNDLRAPENRQDLEALQKALSDALPRARAATVCIEIKDGSGSGVIVSEDGLVLTAAHVATGVKKKVTVVLEDGTKLQARTLGLVAGTGAAMIQITDKGTY
;
A
#
# COMPACT_ATOMS: atom_id res chain seq x y z
N MET A 1 -23.38 -11.24 -48.13
CA MET A 1 -22.46 -10.21 -47.59
C MET A 1 -22.14 -10.54 -46.15
N LYS A 2 -20.88 -10.89 -45.84
CA LYS A 2 -20.39 -11.09 -44.46
C LYS A 2 -20.17 -9.70 -43.84
N LEU A 3 -20.95 -9.35 -42.82
CA LEU A 3 -20.74 -8.13 -42.06
C LEU A 3 -19.78 -8.43 -40.90
N LEU A 4 -18.53 -8.00 -41.07
CA LEU A 4 -17.46 -8.12 -40.09
C LEU A 4 -17.68 -7.07 -38.99
N PHE A 5 -18.13 -7.49 -37.80
CA PHE A 5 -18.15 -6.62 -36.63
C PHE A 5 -16.73 -6.48 -36.08
N LEU A 6 -16.14 -5.31 -36.28
CA LEU A 6 -14.90 -4.90 -35.62
C LEU A 6 -15.25 -4.51 -34.18
N PHE A 7 -14.95 -5.39 -33.23
CA PHE A 7 -15.09 -5.09 -31.81
C PHE A 7 -13.93 -4.17 -31.40
N PRO A 8 -14.17 -2.94 -30.89
CA PRO A 8 -13.07 -2.10 -30.43
C PRO A 8 -12.48 -2.76 -29.19
N MET A 9 -11.21 -3.14 -29.28
CA MET A 9 -10.41 -3.58 -28.14
C MET A 9 -10.24 -2.38 -27.22
N LEU A 10 -11.11 -2.27 -26.21
CA LEU A 10 -10.95 -1.30 -25.14
C LEU A 10 -9.64 -1.65 -24.44
N ALA A 11 -8.61 -0.83 -24.64
CA ALA A 11 -7.34 -0.97 -23.96
C ALA A 11 -7.60 -0.83 -22.45
N ALA A 12 -7.56 -1.95 -21.74
CA ALA A 12 -7.53 -2.00 -20.28
C ALA A 12 -6.16 -1.49 -19.79
N GLY A 13 -5.95 -0.18 -19.89
CA GLY A 13 -4.71 0.48 -19.52
C GLY A 13 -4.90 1.75 -18.69
N ALA A 14 -6.12 2.04 -18.24
CA ALA A 14 -6.39 3.19 -17.40
C ALA A 14 -6.38 2.77 -15.93
N MET A 15 -5.21 2.54 -15.34
CA MET A 15 -5.07 2.44 -13.88
C MET A 15 -3.86 3.29 -13.42
N ALA A 16 -4.17 4.30 -12.62
CA ALA A 16 -3.26 5.19 -11.87
C ALA A 16 -2.36 6.16 -12.67
N GLN A 17 -2.96 7.16 -13.33
CA GLN A 17 -2.21 8.34 -13.81
C GLN A 17 -2.39 9.60 -12.95
N ASP A 18 -3.23 9.58 -11.92
CA ASP A 18 -3.49 10.80 -11.15
C ASP A 18 -2.32 11.14 -10.21
N GLY A 19 -1.65 12.27 -10.46
CA GLY A 19 -0.57 12.80 -9.62
C GLY A 19 0.86 12.27 -9.88
N ARG A 20 1.09 11.44 -10.89
CA ARG A 20 2.45 11.00 -11.24
C ARG A 20 3.23 12.14 -11.90
N VAL A 21 4.36 12.54 -11.32
CA VAL A 21 5.20 13.65 -11.83
C VAL A 21 6.22 13.12 -12.84
N ALA A 22 6.44 13.85 -13.94
CA ALA A 22 7.31 13.43 -15.05
C ALA A 22 8.75 13.08 -14.64
N VAL A 23 9.27 13.72 -13.59
CA VAL A 23 10.57 13.42 -12.99
C VAL A 23 10.72 11.96 -12.54
N ASN A 24 9.62 11.25 -12.24
CA ASN A 24 9.65 9.83 -11.86
C ASN A 24 10.02 8.87 -13.01
N ASP A 25 10.03 9.36 -14.25
CA ASP A 25 10.40 8.57 -15.43
C ASP A 25 11.86 8.84 -15.87
N LEU A 26 12.52 9.82 -15.24
CA LEU A 26 13.95 10.07 -15.41
C LEU A 26 14.78 9.10 -14.57
N ARG A 27 16.04 8.88 -14.98
CA ARG A 27 16.98 8.08 -14.18
C ARG A 27 17.31 8.76 -12.85
N ALA A 28 17.37 10.09 -12.85
CA ALA A 28 17.58 10.95 -11.70
C ALA A 28 17.13 12.38 -12.06
N PRO A 29 16.83 13.23 -11.07
CA PRO A 29 16.62 14.66 -11.28
C PRO A 29 17.84 15.30 -11.97
N GLU A 30 17.62 16.10 -13.00
CA GLU A 30 18.71 16.72 -13.78
C GLU A 30 18.98 18.16 -13.34
N ASN A 31 17.98 18.81 -12.76
CA ASN A 31 18.01 20.21 -12.39
C ASN A 31 17.25 20.49 -11.09
N ARG A 32 17.29 21.75 -10.65
CA ARG A 32 16.60 22.20 -9.43
C ARG A 32 15.09 22.04 -9.53
N GLN A 33 14.51 22.32 -10.70
CA GLN A 33 13.07 22.25 -10.91
C GLN A 33 12.55 20.82 -10.72
N ASP A 34 13.31 19.82 -11.17
CA ASP A 34 12.99 18.41 -10.94
C ASP A 34 12.95 18.05 -9.44
N LEU A 35 13.93 18.56 -8.68
CA LEU A 35 13.99 18.36 -7.22
C LEU A 35 12.82 19.03 -6.50
N GLU A 36 12.48 20.27 -6.89
CA GLU A 36 11.32 20.99 -6.35
C GLU A 36 10.01 20.26 -6.67
N ALA A 37 9.88 19.70 -7.88
CA ALA A 37 8.72 18.92 -8.28
C ALA A 37 8.59 17.62 -7.48
N LEU A 38 9.69 16.90 -7.24
CA LEU A 38 9.73 15.72 -6.36
C LEU A 38 9.35 16.07 -4.93
N GLN A 39 9.93 17.13 -4.36
CA GLN A 39 9.63 17.57 -3.00
C GLN A 39 8.14 17.88 -2.88
N LYS A 40 7.57 18.62 -3.82
CA LYS A 40 6.14 18.94 -3.82
C LYS A 40 5.29 17.67 -3.87
N ALA A 41 5.58 16.76 -4.80
CA ALA A 41 4.84 15.51 -4.92
C ALA A 41 4.88 14.67 -3.64
N LEU A 42 6.05 14.57 -3.02
CA LEU A 42 6.23 13.87 -1.75
C LEU A 42 5.42 14.55 -0.64
N SER A 43 5.56 15.87 -0.47
CA SER A 43 4.85 16.64 0.55
C SER A 43 3.33 16.54 0.40
N ASP A 44 2.82 16.54 -0.83
CA ASP A 44 1.38 16.43 -1.11
C ASP A 44 0.85 15.02 -0.80
N ALA A 45 1.62 13.96 -1.09
CA ALA A 45 1.21 12.58 -0.85
C ALA A 45 1.38 12.14 0.63
N LEU A 46 2.32 12.76 1.34
CA LEU A 46 2.75 12.33 2.67
C LEU A 46 1.61 12.21 3.70
N PRO A 47 0.66 13.16 3.84
CA PRO A 47 -0.40 13.05 4.85
C PRO A 47 -1.26 11.80 4.68
N ARG A 48 -1.69 11.49 3.45
CA ARG A 48 -2.52 10.30 3.17
C ARG A 48 -1.72 9.01 3.32
N ALA A 49 -0.47 9.01 2.86
CA ALA A 49 0.40 7.85 2.96
C ALA A 49 0.72 7.52 4.42
N ARG A 50 0.98 8.54 5.26
CA ARG A 50 1.22 8.36 6.70
C ARG A 50 0.00 7.83 7.43
N ALA A 51 -1.18 8.38 7.18
CA ALA A 51 -2.41 7.94 7.82
C ALA A 51 -2.71 6.45 7.58
N ALA A 52 -2.42 5.94 6.37
CA ALA A 52 -2.60 4.53 6.04
C ALA A 52 -1.44 3.62 6.49
N THR A 53 -0.26 4.18 6.82
CA THR A 53 0.93 3.40 7.17
C THR A 53 0.92 3.06 8.67
N VAL A 54 1.12 1.79 8.99
CA VAL A 54 1.10 1.27 10.36
C VAL A 54 2.38 0.53 10.71
N CYS A 55 2.72 0.50 11.99
CA CYS A 55 3.69 -0.44 12.54
C CYS A 55 2.98 -1.74 12.94
N ILE A 56 3.59 -2.88 12.64
CA ILE A 56 3.15 -4.21 13.04
C ILE A 56 4.16 -4.71 14.07
N GLU A 57 3.77 -4.75 15.34
CA GLU A 57 4.56 -5.37 16.40
C GLU A 57 4.28 -6.87 16.42
N ILE A 58 5.35 -7.65 16.29
CA ILE A 58 5.36 -9.10 16.46
C ILE A 58 6.24 -9.44 17.67
N LYS A 59 6.14 -10.66 18.18
CA LYS A 59 6.79 -11.06 19.44
C LYS A 59 8.28 -10.69 19.52
N ASP A 60 9.01 -10.89 18.42
CA ASP A 60 10.47 -10.76 18.36
C ASP A 60 10.93 -9.69 17.33
N GLY A 61 10.08 -8.70 17.02
CA GLY A 61 10.43 -7.64 16.07
C GLY A 61 9.28 -6.75 15.65
N SER A 62 9.49 -5.96 14.60
CA SER A 62 8.46 -5.12 14.00
C SER A 62 8.62 -5.02 12.48
N GLY A 63 7.56 -4.61 11.81
CA GLY A 63 7.56 -4.30 10.38
C GLY A 63 6.51 -3.25 10.05
N SER A 64 6.46 -2.80 8.80
CA SER A 64 5.46 -1.84 8.33
C SER A 64 4.32 -2.55 7.59
N GLY A 65 3.14 -1.95 7.63
CA GLY A 65 2.00 -2.33 6.82
C GLY A 65 1.25 -1.12 6.30
N VAL A 66 0.33 -1.34 5.38
CA VAL A 66 -0.57 -0.32 4.85
C VAL A 66 -2.01 -0.80 5.00
N ILE A 67 -2.87 0.00 5.62
CA ILE A 67 -4.31 -0.24 5.66
C ILE A 67 -4.86 -0.03 4.25
N VAL A 68 -5.55 -1.03 3.72
CA VAL A 68 -6.09 -1.05 2.34
C VAL A 68 -7.62 -1.11 2.30
N SER A 69 -8.28 -1.17 3.46
CA SER A 69 -9.74 -1.11 3.58
C SER A 69 -10.17 -0.51 4.91
N GLU A 70 -11.34 0.13 4.90
CA GLU A 70 -11.96 0.77 6.07
C GLU A 70 -12.28 -0.20 7.21
N ASP A 71 -12.49 -1.48 6.89
CA ASP A 71 -12.72 -2.54 7.88
C ASP A 71 -11.41 -3.12 8.47
N GLY A 72 -10.26 -2.54 8.14
CA GLY A 72 -8.99 -2.80 8.82
C GLY A 72 -8.15 -3.92 8.20
N LEU A 73 -8.29 -4.18 6.90
CA LEU A 73 -7.39 -5.07 6.17
C LEU A 73 -6.06 -4.36 5.92
N VAL A 74 -4.95 -5.02 6.28
CA VAL A 74 -3.59 -4.48 6.19
C VAL A 74 -2.73 -5.34 5.27
N LEU A 75 -2.11 -4.73 4.27
CA LEU A 75 -1.11 -5.35 3.40
C LEU A 75 0.29 -5.17 3.99
N THR A 76 1.07 -6.24 4.03
CA THR A 76 2.47 -6.21 4.48
C THR A 76 3.31 -7.26 3.74
N ALA A 77 4.60 -7.34 4.08
CA ALA A 77 5.48 -8.36 3.56
C ALA A 77 5.26 -9.72 4.25
N ALA A 78 5.45 -10.82 3.52
CA ALA A 78 5.29 -12.17 4.03
C ALA A 78 6.18 -12.47 5.25
N HIS A 79 7.42 -11.96 5.23
CA HIS A 79 8.35 -12.14 6.34
C HIS A 79 7.97 -11.33 7.59
N VAL A 80 7.14 -10.29 7.47
CA VAL A 80 6.59 -9.54 8.62
C VAL A 80 5.46 -10.33 9.27
N ALA A 81 4.57 -10.92 8.48
CA ALA A 81 3.47 -11.72 9.02
C ALA A 81 3.96 -12.99 9.75
N THR A 82 5.10 -13.56 9.36
CA THR A 82 5.75 -14.76 9.96
C THR A 82 4.89 -16.04 10.04
N GLY A 83 3.64 -16.01 9.56
CA GLY A 83 2.73 -17.15 9.55
C GLY A 83 1.27 -16.75 9.51
N VAL A 84 0.39 -17.74 9.61
CA VAL A 84 -1.08 -17.61 9.53
C VAL A 84 -1.71 -17.68 10.92
N LYS A 85 -2.80 -16.93 11.13
CA LYS A 85 -3.58 -16.87 12.38
C LYS A 85 -2.75 -16.44 13.60
N LYS A 86 -1.61 -15.77 13.41
CA LYS A 86 -0.78 -15.24 14.50
C LYS A 86 -1.44 -13.98 15.06
N LYS A 87 -1.40 -13.82 16.38
CA LYS A 87 -1.79 -12.58 17.05
C LYS A 87 -0.66 -11.58 16.89
N VAL A 88 -0.99 -10.37 16.48
CA VAL A 88 -0.05 -9.24 16.30
C VAL A 88 -0.72 -7.97 16.79
N THR A 89 0.09 -6.94 17.05
CA THR A 89 -0.42 -5.61 17.38
C THR A 89 -0.18 -4.68 16.20
N VAL A 90 -1.21 -3.99 15.76
CA VAL A 90 -1.10 -2.90 14.78
C VAL A 90 -1.02 -1.59 15.56
N VAL A 91 -0.03 -0.76 15.26
CA VAL A 91 0.14 0.57 15.87
C VAL A 91 -0.09 1.62 14.79
N LEU A 92 -1.12 2.44 14.99
CA LEU A 92 -1.47 3.54 14.11
C LEU A 92 -0.47 4.70 14.21
N GLU A 93 -0.56 5.65 13.28
CA GLU A 93 0.31 6.83 13.23
C GLU A 93 0.31 7.65 14.55
N ASP A 94 -0.82 7.73 15.23
CA ASP A 94 -0.98 8.44 16.50
C ASP A 94 -0.48 7.65 17.73
N GLY A 95 0.01 6.42 17.53
CA GLY A 95 0.47 5.50 18.57
C GLY A 95 -0.62 4.59 19.15
N THR A 96 -1.87 4.70 18.68
CA THR A 96 -2.96 3.80 19.09
C THR A 96 -2.61 2.36 18.74
N LYS A 97 -2.70 1.47 19.74
CA LYS A 97 -2.42 0.04 19.60
C LYS A 97 -3.72 -0.74 19.44
N LEU A 98 -3.82 -1.52 18.37
CA LEU A 98 -4.98 -2.31 18.00
C LEU A 98 -4.63 -3.79 17.93
N GLN A 99 -5.56 -4.63 18.34
CA GLN A 99 -5.42 -6.08 18.20
C GLN A 99 -5.64 -6.49 16.74
N ALA A 100 -4.80 -7.40 16.26
CA ALA A 100 -4.89 -7.89 14.89
C ALA A 100 -4.47 -9.35 14.76
N ARG A 101 -4.78 -9.93 13.60
CA ARG A 101 -4.43 -11.32 13.26
C ARG A 101 -3.94 -11.44 11.83
N THR A 102 -2.88 -12.21 11.62
CA THR A 102 -2.42 -12.57 10.26
C THR A 102 -3.41 -13.52 9.58
N LEU A 103 -3.70 -13.27 8.29
CA LEU A 103 -4.65 -14.07 7.51
C LEU A 103 -3.96 -15.13 6.66
N GLY A 104 -3.13 -14.68 5.71
CA GLY A 104 -2.52 -15.50 4.68
C GLY A 104 -1.29 -14.81 4.10
N LEU A 105 -0.43 -15.58 3.45
CA LEU A 105 0.77 -15.07 2.79
C LEU A 105 1.08 -15.83 1.51
N VAL A 106 1.74 -15.13 0.59
CA VAL A 106 2.32 -15.70 -0.64
C VAL A 106 3.83 -15.50 -0.56
N ALA A 107 4.55 -16.56 -0.17
CA ALA A 107 6.00 -16.48 0.04
C ALA A 107 6.76 -16.14 -1.25
N GLY A 108 6.28 -16.60 -2.42
CA GLY A 108 6.94 -16.38 -3.71
C GLY A 108 6.99 -14.91 -4.14
N THR A 109 5.94 -14.14 -3.85
CA THR A 109 5.88 -12.69 -4.16
C THR A 109 6.18 -11.82 -2.94
N GLY A 110 6.33 -12.41 -1.75
CA GLY A 110 6.68 -11.69 -0.54
C GLY A 110 5.54 -10.87 0.07
N ALA A 111 4.28 -11.21 -0.17
CA ALA A 111 3.11 -10.46 0.33
C ALA A 111 2.31 -11.23 1.39
N ALA A 112 1.66 -10.52 2.31
CA ALA A 112 0.76 -11.07 3.31
C ALA A 112 -0.34 -10.07 3.71
N MET A 113 -1.44 -10.62 4.23
CA MET A 113 -2.57 -9.84 4.76
C MET A 113 -2.71 -10.03 6.27
N ILE A 114 -3.05 -8.94 6.96
CA ILE A 114 -3.39 -8.86 8.37
C ILE A 114 -4.78 -8.24 8.49
N GLN A 115 -5.53 -8.64 9.50
CA GLN A 115 -6.83 -8.07 9.84
C GLN A 115 -6.78 -7.43 11.22
N ILE A 116 -7.10 -6.14 11.33
CA ILE A 116 -7.42 -5.49 12.60
C ILE A 116 -8.73 -6.09 13.11
N THR A 117 -8.73 -6.57 14.36
CA THR A 117 -9.89 -7.25 14.97
C THR A 117 -10.67 -6.37 15.93
N ASP A 118 -10.11 -5.23 16.33
CA ASP A 118 -10.86 -4.21 17.06
C ASP A 118 -11.92 -3.60 16.13
N LYS A 119 -13.00 -3.07 16.72
CA LYS A 119 -14.08 -2.44 15.95
C LYS A 119 -13.69 -1.00 15.62
N GLY A 120 -13.87 -0.60 14.37
CA GLY A 120 -13.63 0.77 13.94
C GLY A 120 -13.75 0.93 12.43
N THR A 121 -13.47 2.15 12.00
CA THR A 121 -13.22 2.53 10.60
C THR A 121 -11.81 3.08 10.57
N TYR A 122 -10.98 2.55 9.68
CA TYR A 122 -9.53 2.74 9.68
C TYR A 122 -9.02 3.35 8.38
#